data_AF-A0A831PM89-F1
#
_entry.id   AF-A0A831PM89-F1
#
_cell.length_a   1.000
_cell.length_b   1.000
_cell.length_c   1.000
_cell.angle_alpha   90.00
_cell.angle_beta   90.00
_cell.angle_gamma   90.00
#
_symmetry.space_group_name_H-M   'P 1'
#
loop_
_entity.id
_entity.type
_entity.pdbx_description
1 polymer ?
#
loop_
_entity_poly.entity_id
_entity_poly.type
_entity_poly.pdbx_seq_one_letter_code
_entity_poly.pdbx_strand_id
1 'polypeptide(L)'
;MKIWEVELLNLAKFGKFTCQSFVFTFESFMSKKAKISLQPLGKQITVNSGTPLIDFLHEFGVEFPCGGKGTCGRCRVKLLHGELQADTVQQQKLKKLGLEKEWRLACFCKAESDITIEIAQFEDIILADNTTFSFKPNDGFGIAVDVGTTTLVTQLLDLRTGHVLDVATALNPQGKFGADL
;
A
#
# COMPACT_ATOMS: atom_id res chain seq x y z
N MET A 1 -17.75 -32.59 0.78
CA MET A 1 -17.23 -31.33 0.22
C MET A 1 -15.97 -31.70 -0.56
N LYS A 2 -16.11 -31.91 -1.88
CA LYS A 2 -15.08 -32.38 -2.84
C LYS A 2 -14.10 -31.23 -3.11
N ILE A 3 -12.80 -31.36 -2.84
CA ILE A 3 -11.73 -31.96 -3.66
C ILE A 3 -11.73 -31.43 -5.11
N TRP A 4 -10.65 -30.72 -5.40
CA TRP A 4 -10.25 -30.16 -6.68
C TRP A 4 -9.74 -31.27 -7.60
N GLU A 5 -10.18 -31.28 -8.85
CA GLU A 5 -9.62 -32.15 -9.88
C GLU A 5 -9.34 -31.30 -11.13
N VAL A 6 -8.13 -31.50 -11.64
CA VAL A 6 -7.48 -30.77 -12.73
C VAL A 6 -7.81 -31.51 -14.02
N GLU A 7 -8.30 -30.82 -15.05
CA GLU A 7 -8.31 -31.37 -16.40
C GLU A 7 -8.03 -30.28 -17.43
N LEU A 8 -6.76 -30.20 -17.82
CA LEU A 8 -6.35 -29.71 -19.14
C LEU A 8 -6.57 -30.86 -20.12
N LEU A 9 -7.35 -30.64 -21.19
CA LEU A 9 -7.04 -31.06 -22.56
C LEU A 9 -8.19 -30.70 -23.53
N ASN A 10 -7.87 -29.79 -24.46
CA ASN A 10 -8.06 -29.98 -25.90
C ASN A 10 -9.49 -30.20 -26.45
N LEU A 11 -10.16 -29.12 -26.86
CA LEU A 11 -11.20 -29.18 -27.90
C LEU A 11 -11.12 -27.96 -28.83
N ALA A 12 -10.14 -28.00 -29.72
CA ALA A 12 -10.31 -27.45 -31.05
C ALA A 12 -11.27 -28.38 -31.82
N LYS A 13 -12.53 -27.96 -32.05
CA LYS A 13 -13.38 -28.26 -33.23
C LYS A 13 -14.88 -28.05 -32.92
N PHE A 14 -15.56 -27.38 -33.86
CA PHE A 14 -17.02 -27.17 -34.02
C PHE A 14 -17.68 -26.23 -32.99
N GLY A 15 -18.49 -25.24 -33.36
CA GLY A 15 -19.09 -24.91 -34.64
C GLY A 15 -19.66 -23.49 -34.63
N LYS A 16 -19.90 -22.98 -35.83
CA LYS A 16 -20.49 -21.67 -36.12
C LYS A 16 -21.78 -21.47 -35.32
N PHE A 17 -21.75 -20.57 -34.34
CA PHE A 17 -22.95 -19.90 -33.85
C PHE A 17 -22.97 -18.50 -34.47
N THR A 18 -23.69 -18.36 -35.57
CA THR A 18 -24.14 -17.07 -36.07
C THR A 18 -25.29 -16.62 -35.18
N CYS A 19 -25.01 -15.74 -34.22
CA CYS A 19 -25.99 -14.84 -33.65
C CYS A 19 -25.58 -13.42 -34.03
N GLN A 20 -26.49 -12.73 -34.72
CA GLN A 20 -26.32 -11.38 -35.21
C GLN A 20 -26.01 -10.40 -34.07
N SER A 21 -25.09 -9.48 -34.35
CA SER A 21 -24.81 -8.26 -33.60
C SER A 21 -24.04 -8.42 -32.30
N PHE A 22 -22.77 -8.83 -32.37
CA PHE A 22 -21.66 -8.20 -31.64
C PHE A 22 -20.37 -8.89 -32.08
N VAL A 23 -19.75 -8.37 -33.15
CA VAL A 23 -18.33 -8.66 -33.41
C VAL A 23 -17.56 -7.85 -32.37
N PHE A 24 -17.40 -8.39 -31.15
CA PHE A 24 -16.33 -7.91 -30.28
C PHE A 24 -15.05 -8.34 -30.95
N THR A 25 -14.44 -7.40 -31.69
CA THR A 25 -13.10 -7.51 -32.21
C THR A 25 -12.16 -7.80 -31.04
N PHE A 26 -11.79 -9.08 -30.90
CA PHE A 26 -10.78 -9.58 -29.98
C PHE A 26 -9.37 -9.23 -30.50
N GLU A 27 -9.19 -7.98 -30.93
CA GLU A 27 -8.07 -7.53 -31.76
C GLU A 27 -7.34 -6.30 -31.19
N SER A 28 -7.63 -5.86 -29.97
CA SER A 28 -6.84 -4.79 -29.34
C SER A 28 -6.89 -4.81 -27.82
N PHE A 29 -6.02 -5.59 -27.19
CA PHE A 29 -5.64 -5.39 -25.79
C PHE A 29 -4.11 -5.48 -25.66
N MET A 30 -3.40 -4.70 -26.47
CA MET A 30 -2.07 -4.26 -26.07
C MET A 30 -2.26 -3.27 -24.92
N SER A 31 -2.32 -3.77 -23.69
CA SER A 31 -2.37 -2.93 -22.50
C SER A 31 -1.14 -2.02 -22.52
N LYS A 32 -1.34 -0.76 -22.91
CA LYS A 32 -0.31 0.28 -22.82
C LYS A 32 0.24 0.25 -21.41
N LYS A 33 1.56 0.17 -21.24
CA LYS A 33 2.21 0.17 -19.93
C LYS A 33 2.57 1.60 -19.54
N ALA A 34 2.53 1.88 -18.25
CA ALA A 34 2.95 3.14 -17.65
C ALA A 34 4.05 2.86 -16.62
N LYS A 35 5.12 3.65 -16.68
CA LYS A 35 6.27 3.57 -15.78
C LYS A 35 6.15 4.60 -14.68
N ILE A 36 6.12 4.14 -13.43
CA ILE A 36 5.96 4.99 -12.24
C ILE A 36 7.27 5.01 -11.48
N SER A 37 7.85 6.20 -11.31
CA SER A 37 9.07 6.42 -10.55
C SER A 37 8.74 7.06 -9.20
N LEU A 38 9.21 6.45 -8.12
CA LEU A 38 8.92 6.88 -6.74
C LEU A 38 10.16 7.50 -6.12
N GLN A 39 10.05 8.77 -5.70
CA GLN A 39 11.11 9.52 -5.01
C GLN A 39 10.69 9.81 -3.55
N PRO A 40 11.63 9.85 -2.59
CA PRO A 40 13.08 9.62 -2.72
C PRO A 40 13.48 8.13 -2.72
N LEU A 41 12.51 7.21 -2.67
CA LEU A 41 12.72 5.75 -2.62
C LEU A 41 13.62 5.18 -3.72
N GLY A 42 13.76 5.87 -4.86
CA GLY A 42 14.50 5.38 -6.02
C GLY A 42 13.90 4.13 -6.68
N LYS A 43 12.66 3.76 -6.34
CA LYS A 43 11.97 2.59 -6.88
C LYS A 43 11.23 2.93 -8.17
N GLN A 44 11.17 1.97 -9.08
CA GLN A 44 10.42 2.08 -10.34
C GLN A 44 9.55 0.85 -10.52
N ILE A 45 8.30 1.07 -10.91
CA ILE A 45 7.33 0.01 -11.18
C ILE A 45 6.69 0.24 -12.55
N THR A 46 6.28 -0.85 -13.19
CA THR A 46 5.56 -0.80 -14.46
C THR A 46 4.18 -1.38 -14.25
N VAL A 47 3.16 -0.56 -14.49
CA VAL A 47 1.74 -0.94 -14.32
C VAL A 47 1.03 -0.83 -15.66
N ASN A 48 -0.16 -1.43 -15.75
CA ASN A 48 -1.02 -1.22 -16.91
C ASN A 48 -1.56 0.22 -16.88
N SER A 49 -1.68 0.84 -18.05
CA SER A 49 -2.29 2.15 -18.19
C SER A 49 -3.71 2.12 -17.64
N GLY A 50 -4.06 3.10 -16.83
CA GLY A 50 -5.34 3.21 -16.13
C GLY A 50 -5.40 2.53 -14.77
N THR A 51 -4.33 1.86 -14.32
CA THR A 51 -4.26 1.28 -12.97
C THR A 51 -4.42 2.38 -11.91
N PRO A 52 -5.39 2.26 -10.97
CA PRO A 52 -5.53 3.16 -9.83
C PRO A 52 -4.26 3.21 -8.97
N LEU A 53 -3.85 4.40 -8.53
CA LEU A 53 -2.65 4.52 -7.70
C LEU A 53 -2.82 3.86 -6.31
N ILE A 54 -4.06 3.81 -5.79
CA ILE A 54 -4.38 3.17 -4.51
C ILE A 54 -4.02 1.68 -4.48
N ASP A 55 -4.10 1.00 -5.63
CA ASP A 55 -3.90 -0.46 -5.71
C ASP A 55 -2.47 -0.88 -5.40
N PHE A 56 -1.47 0.00 -5.61
CA PHE A 56 -0.07 -0.35 -5.41
C PHE A 56 0.68 0.60 -4.47
N LEU A 57 0.25 1.85 -4.28
CA LEU A 57 1.01 2.80 -3.46
C LEU A 57 1.02 2.48 -1.96
N HIS A 58 0.10 1.63 -1.48
CA HIS A 58 0.11 1.16 -0.10
C HIS A 58 1.39 0.35 0.22
N GLU A 59 1.92 -0.41 -0.74
CA GLU A 59 3.18 -1.15 -0.61
C GLU A 59 4.41 -0.22 -0.52
N PHE A 60 4.24 1.05 -0.88
CA PHE A 60 5.30 2.07 -0.90
C PHE A 60 5.08 3.17 0.15
N GLY A 61 4.28 2.90 1.18
CA GLY A 61 4.13 3.78 2.35
C GLY A 61 3.05 4.86 2.23
N VAL A 62 2.19 4.81 1.21
CA VAL A 62 1.05 5.74 1.12
C VAL A 62 -0.17 5.13 1.82
N GLU A 63 -0.71 5.84 2.80
CA GLU A 63 -1.89 5.36 3.54
C GLU A 63 -3.22 5.77 2.90
N PHE A 64 -4.19 4.86 2.92
CA PHE A 64 -5.53 5.07 2.39
C PHE A 64 -6.66 4.80 3.42
N PRO A 65 -6.66 5.43 4.62
CA PRO A 65 -7.60 5.09 5.69
C PRO A 65 -9.07 5.37 5.32
N CYS A 66 -9.31 6.31 4.41
CA CYS A 66 -10.67 6.60 3.93
C CYS A 66 -11.15 5.68 2.78
N GLY A 67 -10.37 4.66 2.40
CA GLY A 67 -10.70 3.74 1.29
C GLY A 67 -10.86 4.44 -0.06
N GLY A 68 -10.21 5.59 -0.23
CA GLY A 68 -10.26 6.38 -1.46
C GLY A 68 -11.43 7.36 -1.62
N LYS A 69 -12.21 7.60 -0.56
CA LYS A 69 -13.24 8.67 -0.54
C LYS A 69 -12.64 10.09 -0.56
N GLY A 70 -11.34 10.21 -0.32
CA GLY A 70 -10.59 11.46 -0.29
C GLY A 70 -11.12 12.46 0.73
N THR A 71 -11.53 11.99 1.90
CA THR A 71 -12.00 12.83 3.02
C THR A 71 -10.89 13.11 4.03
N CYS A 72 -9.90 12.23 4.15
CA CYS A 72 -8.82 12.34 5.14
C CYS A 72 -7.61 13.17 4.68
N GLY A 73 -7.37 13.27 3.38
CA GLY A 73 -6.17 13.94 2.84
C GLY A 73 -4.84 13.26 3.16
N ARG A 74 -4.79 12.00 3.61
CA ARG A 74 -3.52 11.33 3.93
C ARG A 74 -2.73 10.87 2.70
N CYS A 75 -3.39 10.37 1.67
CA CYS A 75 -2.77 9.86 0.43
C CYS A 75 -2.17 10.94 -0.50
N ARG A 76 -1.55 11.98 0.06
CA ARG A 76 -0.95 13.08 -0.70
C ARG A 76 0.35 12.63 -1.35
N VAL A 77 0.46 12.87 -2.64
CA VAL A 77 1.68 12.67 -3.41
C VAL A 77 1.96 13.95 -4.20
N LYS A 78 3.24 14.28 -4.38
CA LYS A 78 3.64 15.43 -5.18
C LYS A 78 4.06 14.96 -6.55
N LEU A 79 3.50 15.55 -7.60
CA LEU A 79 3.88 15.22 -8.98
C LEU A 79 5.16 15.98 -9.33
N LEU A 80 6.23 15.25 -9.65
CA LEU A 80 7.51 15.82 -10.08
C LEU A 80 7.62 15.90 -11.61
N HIS A 81 7.24 14.81 -12.30
CA HIS A 81 7.24 14.74 -13.77
C HIS A 81 6.06 13.93 -14.29
N GLY A 82 5.63 14.23 -15.51
CA GLY A 82 4.48 13.62 -16.17
C GLY A 82 3.18 14.36 -15.85
N GLU A 83 2.05 13.71 -16.14
CA GLU A 83 0.73 14.30 -15.94
C GLU A 83 -0.15 13.39 -15.09
N LEU A 84 -0.70 13.96 -14.00
CA LEU A 84 -1.78 13.37 -13.22
C LEU A 84 -2.98 14.31 -13.25
N GLN A 85 -4.08 13.81 -13.81
CA GLN A 85 -5.34 14.53 -13.88
C GLN A 85 -5.86 14.83 -12.47
N ALA A 86 -6.28 16.08 -12.27
CA ALA A 86 -6.86 16.58 -11.04
C ALA A 86 -8.22 17.19 -11.35
N ASP A 87 -9.28 16.41 -11.14
CA ASP A 87 -10.65 16.88 -11.31
C ASP A 87 -10.98 18.05 -10.38
N THR A 88 -12.01 18.82 -10.73
CA THR A 88 -12.49 19.97 -9.95
C THR A 88 -12.72 19.63 -8.47
N VAL A 89 -13.22 18.41 -8.19
CA VAL A 89 -13.44 17.90 -6.82
C VAL A 89 -12.11 17.75 -6.06
N GLN A 90 -11.09 17.20 -6.71
CA GLN A 90 -9.77 17.04 -6.11
C GLN A 90 -9.13 18.41 -5.85
N GLN A 91 -9.23 19.34 -6.82
CA GLN A 91 -8.68 20.69 -6.67
C GLN A 91 -9.31 21.47 -5.51
N GLN A 92 -10.63 21.39 -5.33
CA GLN A 92 -11.30 22.01 -4.18
C GLN A 92 -10.81 21.43 -2.85
N LYS A 93 -10.62 20.12 -2.78
CA LYS A 93 -10.09 19.45 -1.58
C LYS A 93 -8.64 19.84 -1.30
N LEU A 94 -7.79 19.89 -2.32
CA LEU A 94 -6.40 20.34 -2.19
C LEU A 94 -6.32 21.78 -1.68
N LYS A 95 -7.16 22.69 -2.22
CA LYS A 95 -7.28 24.07 -1.73
C LYS A 95 -7.72 24.13 -0.27
N LYS A 96 -8.72 23.33 0.13
CA LYS A 96 -9.19 23.26 1.52
C LYS A 96 -8.08 22.76 2.47
N LEU A 97 -7.19 21.92 1.98
CA LEU A 97 -6.03 21.41 2.73
C LEU A 97 -4.81 22.36 2.69
N GLY A 98 -4.90 23.50 2.01
CA GLY A 98 -3.80 24.47 1.90
C GLY A 98 -2.62 23.99 1.06
N LEU A 99 -2.84 23.07 0.11
CA LEU A 99 -1.78 22.45 -0.69
C LEU A 99 -1.58 23.17 -2.03
N GLU A 100 -0.33 23.21 -2.48
CA GLU A 100 0.08 23.76 -3.77
C GLU A 100 -0.41 22.92 -4.96
N LYS A 101 -0.27 23.45 -6.18
CA LYS A 101 -0.80 22.84 -7.41
C LYS A 101 -0.07 21.58 -7.83
N GLU A 102 1.12 21.30 -7.30
CA GLU A 102 1.88 20.07 -7.57
C GLU A 102 1.34 18.86 -6.80
N TRP A 103 0.56 19.09 -5.73
CA TRP A 103 0.01 18.01 -4.92
C TRP A 103 -1.19 17.33 -5.59
N ARG A 104 -1.29 16.02 -5.39
CA ARG A 104 -2.41 15.18 -5.81
C ARG A 104 -2.83 14.29 -4.65
N LEU A 105 -4.11 13.92 -4.63
CA LEU A 105 -4.62 12.87 -3.75
C LEU A 105 -4.59 11.58 -4.54
N ALA A 106 -3.67 10.68 -4.20
CA ALA A 106 -3.43 9.44 -4.95
C ALA A 106 -4.71 8.60 -5.11
N CYS A 107 -5.64 8.65 -4.16
CA CYS A 107 -6.90 7.92 -4.24
C CYS A 107 -7.83 8.32 -5.39
N PHE A 108 -7.61 9.49 -6.00
CA PHE A 108 -8.38 9.96 -7.16
C PHE A 108 -7.60 9.84 -8.47
N CYS A 109 -6.39 9.29 -8.44
CA CYS A 109 -5.50 9.27 -9.60
C CYS A 109 -5.34 7.86 -10.16
N LYS A 110 -5.11 7.79 -11.47
CA LYS A 110 -4.76 6.59 -12.22
C LYS A 110 -3.47 6.82 -12.99
N ALA A 111 -2.69 5.75 -13.16
CA ALA A 111 -1.46 5.77 -13.94
C ALA A 111 -1.76 5.65 -15.43
N GLU A 112 -1.98 6.75 -16.14
CA GLU A 112 -2.25 6.75 -17.59
C GLU A 112 -1.00 6.91 -18.47
N SER A 113 0.06 7.48 -17.89
CA SER A 113 1.33 7.76 -18.55
C SER A 113 2.48 7.59 -17.57
N ASP A 114 3.70 7.71 -18.09
CA ASP A 114 4.90 7.66 -17.27
C ASP A 114 4.94 8.89 -16.36
N ILE A 115 5.02 8.64 -15.05
CA ILE A 115 5.01 9.69 -14.04
C ILE A 115 6.13 9.48 -13.04
N THR A 116 6.61 10.58 -12.47
CA THR A 116 7.48 10.59 -11.31
C THR A 116 6.76 11.31 -10.18
N ILE A 117 6.59 10.63 -9.06
CA ILE A 117 5.92 11.17 -7.88
C ILE A 117 6.84 11.11 -6.67
N GLU A 118 6.75 12.14 -5.85
CA GLU A 118 7.36 12.18 -4.52
C GLU A 118 6.34 11.66 -3.50
N ILE A 119 6.77 10.66 -2.73
CA ILE A 119 6.02 10.14 -1.59
C ILE A 119 6.61 10.80 -0.35
N ALA A 120 5.96 11.87 0.12
CA ALA A 120 6.38 12.60 1.31
C ALA A 120 5.99 11.89 2.62
N GLN A 121 5.24 10.78 2.56
CA GLN A 121 4.82 9.99 3.73
C GLN A 121 5.89 8.98 4.19
N PHE A 122 7.18 9.29 4.06
CA PHE A 122 8.28 8.49 4.63
C PHE A 122 8.77 9.02 5.99
N GLU A 123 7.94 9.78 6.67
CA GLU A 123 8.08 9.94 8.10
C GLU A 123 6.99 9.06 8.72
N ASP A 124 7.31 7.76 8.85
CA ASP A 124 7.01 7.14 10.12
C ASP A 124 7.63 8.10 11.15
N ILE A 125 6.82 8.95 11.75
CA ILE A 125 7.22 9.62 12.98
C ILE A 125 7.37 8.44 13.93
N ILE A 126 8.56 7.85 13.97
CA ILE A 126 8.94 6.98 15.05
C ILE A 126 8.86 7.91 16.25
N LEU A 127 7.77 7.81 17.00
CA LEU A 127 7.64 8.39 18.33
C LEU A 127 8.57 7.59 19.26
N ALA A 128 9.85 7.52 18.90
CA ALA A 128 10.90 7.00 19.74
C ALA A 128 11.27 8.13 20.67
N ASP A 129 10.94 7.95 21.94
CA ASP A 129 11.56 8.73 22.98
C ASP A 129 13.06 8.40 22.99
N ASN A 130 13.90 9.36 22.61
CA ASN A 130 15.35 9.26 22.66
C ASN A 130 15.90 9.62 24.05
N THR A 131 15.05 9.68 25.09
CA THR A 131 15.53 9.82 26.46
C THR A 131 16.44 8.65 26.81
N THR A 132 17.69 8.96 27.09
CA THR A 132 18.62 8.01 27.69
C THR A 132 18.09 7.62 29.07
N PHE A 133 17.58 6.40 29.19
CA PHE A 133 17.26 5.81 30.48
C PHE A 133 18.53 5.18 31.08
N SER A 134 18.66 5.26 32.40
CA SER A 134 19.76 4.57 33.10
C SER A 134 19.43 3.09 33.19
N PHE A 135 20.09 2.27 32.37
CA PHE A 135 20.08 0.82 32.52
C PHE A 135 21.03 0.42 33.65
N LYS A 136 20.49 -0.27 34.67
CA LYS A 136 21.30 -0.91 35.72
C LYS A 136 21.25 -2.41 35.48
N PRO A 137 22.38 -3.05 35.12
CA PRO A 137 22.45 -4.50 34.99
C PRO A 137 21.91 -5.21 36.23
N ASN A 138 21.13 -6.26 36.01
CA ASN A 138 20.58 -7.09 37.06
C ASN A 138 20.60 -8.57 36.63
N ASP A 139 20.60 -9.48 37.58
CA ASP A 139 20.53 -10.91 37.27
C ASP A 139 19.12 -11.28 36.78
N GLY A 140 19.04 -12.27 35.88
CA GLY A 140 17.78 -12.81 35.36
C GLY A 140 17.44 -12.32 33.96
N PHE A 141 16.16 -12.46 33.61
CA PHE A 141 15.65 -12.20 32.26
C PHE A 141 14.53 -11.15 32.27
N GLY A 142 14.49 -10.34 31.21
CA GLY A 142 13.47 -9.32 30.97
C GLY A 142 12.65 -9.67 29.74
N ILE A 143 11.47 -9.08 29.61
CA ILE A 143 10.65 -9.20 28.41
C ILE A 143 10.23 -7.81 27.96
N ALA A 144 10.50 -7.48 26.71
CA ALA A 144 9.92 -6.32 26.03
C ALA A 144 8.75 -6.79 25.16
N VAL A 145 7.59 -6.13 25.27
CA VAL A 145 6.39 -6.47 24.51
C VAL A 145 5.95 -5.25 23.70
N ASP A 146 5.88 -5.42 22.38
CA ASP A 146 5.23 -4.50 21.46
C ASP A 146 3.82 -5.01 21.15
N VAL A 147 2.84 -4.14 21.40
CA VAL A 147 1.41 -4.44 21.31
C VAL A 147 0.81 -3.64 20.17
N GLY A 148 0.86 -4.20 18.96
CA GLY A 148 0.17 -3.68 17.79
C GLY A 148 -1.29 -4.13 17.73
N THR A 149 -2.10 -3.47 16.90
CA THR A 149 -3.51 -3.84 16.68
C THR A 149 -3.67 -5.21 16.03
N THR A 150 -2.74 -5.59 15.16
CA THR A 150 -2.74 -6.88 14.46
C THR A 150 -1.77 -7.90 15.07
N THR A 151 -0.68 -7.42 15.67
CA THR A 151 0.47 -8.26 16.02
C THR A 151 0.96 -7.95 17.42
N LEU A 152 1.24 -9.00 18.19
CA LEU A 152 2.01 -8.93 19.43
C LEU A 152 3.43 -9.43 19.14
N VAL A 153 4.44 -8.66 19.51
CA VAL A 153 5.85 -9.05 19.41
C VAL A 153 6.45 -9.03 20.80
N THR A 154 7.21 -10.07 21.13
CA THR A 154 7.83 -10.23 22.44
C THR A 154 9.31 -10.52 22.25
N GLN A 155 10.18 -9.82 22.98
CA GLN A 155 11.63 -10.06 23.01
C GLN A 155 12.05 -10.48 24.41
N LEU A 156 12.73 -11.62 24.54
CA LEU A 156 13.37 -12.05 25.78
C LEU A 156 14.75 -11.40 25.87
N LEU A 157 15.08 -10.80 27.01
CA LEU A 157 16.33 -10.08 27.24
C LEU A 157 17.13 -10.70 28.38
N ASP A 158 18.47 -10.72 28.26
CA ASP A 158 19.38 -10.90 29.38
C ASP A 158 19.54 -9.55 30.11
N LEU A 159 19.10 -9.46 31.38
CA LEU A 159 19.13 -8.20 32.15
C LEU A 159 20.53 -7.81 32.63
N ARG A 160 21.53 -8.67 32.47
CA ARG A 160 22.92 -8.32 32.80
C ARG A 160 23.58 -7.57 31.65
N THR A 161 23.25 -7.95 30.41
CA THR A 161 23.90 -7.44 29.20
C THR A 161 23.02 -6.50 28.38
N GLY A 162 21.70 -6.59 28.55
CA GLY A 162 20.71 -5.90 27.71
C GLY A 162 20.52 -6.58 26.35
N HIS A 163 21.10 -7.75 26.11
CA HIS A 163 20.99 -8.45 24.82
C HIS A 163 19.65 -9.17 24.68
N VAL A 164 19.10 -9.13 23.47
CA VAL A 164 17.94 -9.96 23.10
C VAL A 164 18.40 -11.40 22.89
N LEU A 165 17.78 -12.31 23.63
CA LEU A 165 18.04 -13.76 23.58
C LEU A 165 17.10 -14.47 22.60
N ASP A 166 15.85 -14.03 22.50
CA ASP A 166 14.86 -14.63 21.60
C ASP A 166 13.73 -13.64 21.26
N VAL A 167 13.03 -13.90 20.15
CA VAL A 167 11.89 -13.10 19.68
C VAL A 167 10.73 -14.02 19.31
N ALA A 168 9.56 -13.74 19.87
CA ALA A 168 8.31 -14.43 19.55
C ALA A 168 7.28 -13.44 18.98
N THR A 169 6.43 -13.94 18.09
CA THR A 169 5.37 -13.13 17.47
C THR A 169 4.07 -13.92 17.42
N ALA A 170 2.96 -13.24 17.69
CA ALA A 170 1.61 -13.81 17.60
C ALA A 170 0.63 -12.78 17.03
N LEU A 171 -0.49 -13.25 16.46
CA LEU A 171 -1.61 -12.37 16.14
C LEU A 171 -2.24 -11.85 17.43
N ASN A 172 -2.58 -10.56 17.45
CA ASN A 172 -3.27 -9.96 18.59
C ASN A 172 -4.68 -10.56 18.71
N PRO A 173 -4.99 -11.30 19.80
CA PRO A 173 -6.31 -11.90 19.99
C PRO A 173 -7.44 -10.87 20.03
N GLN A 174 -7.12 -9.60 20.34
CA GLN A 174 -8.07 -8.50 20.36
C GLN A 174 -8.59 -8.13 18.97
N GLY A 175 -7.90 -8.53 17.88
CA GLY A 175 -8.38 -8.30 16.51
C GLY A 175 -9.76 -8.90 16.23
N LYS A 176 -10.19 -9.90 17.01
CA LYS A 176 -11.54 -10.49 16.93
C LYS A 176 -12.66 -9.57 17.42
N PHE A 177 -12.34 -8.58 18.26
CA PHE A 177 -13.32 -7.69 18.89
C PHE A 177 -13.45 -6.34 18.15
N GLY A 178 -12.79 -6.19 17.01
CA GLY A 178 -12.87 -5.03 16.13
C GLY A 178 -11.49 -4.50 15.77
N ALA A 179 -11.34 -4.10 14.52
CA ALA A 179 -10.25 -3.24 14.07
C ALA A 179 -10.80 -1.82 14.04
N ASP A 180 -10.55 -1.02 15.09
CA ASP A 180 -10.50 0.44 15.01
C ASP A 180 -10.02 1.07 16.33
N LEU A 181 -9.05 1.98 16.20
CA LEU A 181 -8.95 3.21 16.98
C LEU A 181 -9.26 4.37 16.04
#